data_AF-A0A246WQI0-F1
#
_entry.id   AF-A0A246WQI0-F1
#
_cell.length_a   1.000
_cell.length_b   1.000
_cell.length_c   1.000
_cell.angle_alpha   90.00
_cell.angle_beta   90.00
_cell.angle_gamma   90.00
#
_symmetry.space_group_name_H-M   'P 1'
#
loop_
_entity.id
_entity.type
_entity.pdbx_description
1 polymer ?
#
loop_
_entity_poly.entity_id
_entity_poly.type
_entity_poly.pdbx_seq_one_letter_code
_entity_poly.pdbx_strand_id
1 'polypeptide(L)'
;MPPSSQQQHALAPDARHAPAVTPASQRLRFGFPRDYLVKMLQQKIVEQLYIGGEACIIGCRDDAGAFRALDEGDDFDGPDFSLRLRHTVGSHQVFDHEIDLDVGLLLGSYVLTVRGHRFDIGFMPTLDEAMLTTATRWIIRNLDTAAQLR
;
A
#
# COMPACT_ATOMS: atom_id res chain seq x y z
N MET A 1 67.68 -48.69 -3.93
CA MET A 1 66.57 -49.62 -4.23
C MET A 1 65.52 -49.45 -3.14
N PRO A 2 64.20 -49.49 -3.37
CA PRO A 2 63.32 -48.99 -4.45
C PRO A 2 62.54 -47.72 -3.93
N PRO A 3 61.47 -47.20 -4.61
CA PRO A 3 60.99 -45.82 -4.48
C PRO A 3 59.86 -45.65 -3.45
N SER A 4 59.59 -44.42 -3.02
CA SER A 4 58.32 -44.07 -2.36
C SER A 4 57.73 -42.81 -2.97
N SER A 5 56.72 -43.07 -3.78
CA SER A 5 55.75 -42.15 -4.34
C SER A 5 55.10 -41.32 -3.24
N GLN A 6 55.15 -40.00 -3.33
CA GLN A 6 54.08 -39.15 -2.81
C GLN A 6 53.79 -38.03 -3.81
N GLN A 7 52.82 -38.31 -4.69
CA GLN A 7 51.93 -37.28 -5.22
C GLN A 7 51.11 -36.73 -4.05
N GLN A 8 51.28 -35.46 -3.70
CA GLN A 8 50.26 -34.73 -2.93
C GLN A 8 49.55 -33.76 -3.86
N HIS A 9 48.24 -33.99 -3.94
CA HIS A 9 47.27 -33.29 -4.76
C HIS A 9 47.29 -31.78 -4.52
N ALA A 10 47.25 -31.02 -5.61
CA ALA A 10 46.75 -29.66 -5.60
C ALA A 10 45.27 -29.69 -5.20
N LEU A 11 44.95 -29.25 -3.99
CA LEU A 11 43.59 -28.97 -3.57
C LEU A 11 43.23 -27.57 -4.10
N ALA A 12 42.37 -27.52 -5.12
CA ALA A 12 41.74 -26.30 -5.57
C ALA A 12 40.88 -25.70 -4.44
N PRO A 13 40.81 -24.37 -4.29
CA PRO A 13 39.92 -23.76 -3.32
C PRO A 13 38.46 -23.99 -3.75
N ASP A 14 37.71 -24.67 -2.88
CA ASP A 14 36.29 -24.97 -3.05
C ASP A 14 35.51 -23.66 -3.09
N ALA A 15 35.06 -23.29 -4.28
CA ALA A 15 34.20 -22.16 -4.55
C ALA A 15 32.78 -22.47 -4.07
N ARG A 16 32.53 -22.53 -2.76
CA ARG A 16 31.17 -22.70 -2.22
C ARG A 16 31.00 -22.03 -0.86
N HIS A 17 30.90 -20.71 -0.85
CA HIS A 17 30.16 -19.98 0.19
C HIS A 17 29.49 -18.77 -0.48
N ALA A 18 28.51 -19.04 -1.36
CA ALA A 18 27.46 -18.06 -1.58
C ALA A 18 26.61 -18.05 -0.30
N PRO A 19 26.39 -16.90 0.36
CA PRO A 19 25.44 -16.85 1.47
C PRO A 19 24.09 -17.31 0.93
N ALA A 20 23.55 -18.36 1.53
CA ALA A 20 22.18 -18.77 1.27
C ALA A 20 21.29 -17.54 1.50
N VAL A 21 20.71 -17.03 0.41
CA VAL A 21 19.62 -16.06 0.48
C VAL A 21 18.56 -16.75 1.30
N THR A 22 18.49 -16.39 2.58
CA THR A 22 17.47 -16.89 3.48
C THR A 22 16.17 -16.33 2.89
N PRO A 23 15.24 -17.15 2.39
CA PRO A 23 13.95 -16.62 1.99
C PRO A 23 13.39 -15.91 3.21
N ALA A 24 13.09 -14.61 3.05
CA ALA A 24 12.54 -13.77 4.11
C ALA A 24 11.47 -14.59 4.82
N SER A 25 11.65 -14.83 6.12
CA SER A 25 10.73 -15.65 6.91
C SER A 25 9.32 -15.18 6.60
N GLN A 26 8.52 -16.04 5.95
CA GLN A 26 7.12 -15.79 5.66
C GLN A 26 6.40 -15.72 7.01
N ARG A 27 6.43 -14.54 7.63
CA ARG A 27 5.60 -14.22 8.78
C ARG A 27 4.17 -14.39 8.29
N LEU A 28 3.42 -15.26 8.94
CA LEU A 28 1.98 -15.40 8.76
C LEU A 28 1.36 -14.01 8.96
N ARG A 29 1.03 -13.33 7.86
CA ARG A 29 0.26 -12.08 7.90
C ARG A 29 -1.20 -12.51 8.11
N PHE A 30 -1.73 -12.24 9.29
CA PHE A 30 -3.16 -12.39 9.54
C PHE A 30 -3.89 -11.19 8.94
N GLY A 31 -4.87 -11.42 8.06
CA GLY A 31 -5.60 -10.39 7.33
C GLY A 31 -5.16 -10.23 5.87
N PHE A 32 -5.94 -9.49 5.08
CA PHE A 32 -5.55 -9.08 3.73
C PHE A 32 -4.46 -8.00 3.82
N PRO A 33 -3.61 -7.82 2.79
CA PRO A 33 -2.64 -6.71 2.77
C PRO A 33 -3.36 -5.34 2.84
N ARG A 34 -2.66 -4.32 3.32
CA ARG A 34 -3.27 -2.99 3.59
C ARG A 34 -3.83 -2.33 2.35
N ASP A 35 -3.20 -2.57 1.20
CA ASP A 35 -3.67 -2.09 -0.10
C ASP A 35 -5.11 -2.57 -0.39
N TYR A 36 -5.52 -3.73 0.14
CA TYR A 36 -6.89 -4.21 0.05
C TYR A 36 -7.89 -3.25 0.69
N LEU A 37 -7.61 -2.74 1.90
CA LEU A 37 -8.45 -1.73 2.53
C LEU A 37 -8.53 -0.47 1.67
N VAL A 38 -7.39 -0.03 1.12
CA VAL A 38 -7.31 1.19 0.33
C VAL A 38 -8.04 1.05 -1.01
N LYS A 39 -8.00 -0.12 -1.65
CA LYS A 39 -8.81 -0.47 -2.83
C LYS A 39 -10.31 -0.46 -2.52
N MET A 40 -10.71 -1.02 -1.37
CA MET A 40 -12.11 -0.97 -0.92
C MET A 40 -12.57 0.47 -0.63
N LEU A 41 -11.71 1.31 -0.05
CA LEU A 41 -11.98 2.74 0.14
C LEU A 41 -12.11 3.48 -1.21
N GLN A 42 -11.16 3.27 -2.13
CA GLN A 42 -11.19 3.84 -3.48
C GLN A 42 -12.51 3.51 -4.17
N GLN A 43 -12.90 2.23 -4.20
CA GLN A 43 -14.16 1.79 -4.80
C GLN A 43 -15.36 2.52 -4.17
N LYS A 44 -15.46 2.56 -2.84
CA LYS A 44 -16.58 3.25 -2.16
C LYS A 44 -16.60 4.76 -2.41
N ILE A 45 -15.45 5.40 -2.52
CA ILE A 45 -15.36 6.83 -2.84
C ILE A 45 -15.87 7.09 -4.25
N VAL A 46 -15.41 6.28 -5.22
CA VAL A 46 -15.83 6.35 -6.62
C VAL A 46 -17.34 6.15 -6.74
N GLU A 47 -17.89 5.16 -6.04
CA GLU A 47 -19.33 4.88 -5.98
C GLU A 47 -20.13 6.06 -5.39
N GLN A 48 -19.68 6.63 -4.26
CA GLN A 48 -20.41 7.73 -3.59
C GLN A 48 -20.34 9.06 -4.34
N LEU A 49 -19.26 9.30 -5.08
CA LEU A 49 -19.07 10.52 -5.87
C LEU A 49 -19.62 10.39 -7.30
N TYR A 50 -20.05 9.20 -7.72
CA TYR A 50 -20.47 8.92 -9.10
C TYR A 50 -19.42 9.31 -10.15
N ILE A 51 -18.14 9.09 -9.83
CA ILE A 51 -17.01 9.36 -10.73
C ILE A 51 -16.49 8.06 -11.35
N GLY A 52 -15.69 8.14 -12.42
CA GLY A 52 -15.01 6.96 -12.98
C GLY A 52 -13.91 6.43 -12.06
N GLY A 53 -13.57 5.15 -12.15
CA GLY A 53 -12.52 4.54 -11.31
C GLY A 53 -11.15 5.18 -11.52
N GLU A 54 -10.86 5.62 -12.74
CA GLU A 54 -9.66 6.37 -13.13
C GLU A 54 -9.56 7.77 -12.48
N ALA A 55 -10.65 8.26 -11.89
CA ALA A 55 -10.70 9.54 -11.20
C ALA A 55 -10.21 9.47 -9.75
N CYS A 56 -9.99 8.27 -9.19
CA CYS A 56 -9.42 8.08 -7.86
C CYS A 56 -8.22 7.16 -7.95
N ILE A 57 -7.02 7.69 -7.74
CA ILE A 57 -5.75 6.97 -7.93
C ILE A 57 -5.15 6.65 -6.57
N ILE A 58 -4.75 5.40 -6.36
CA ILE A 58 -4.00 4.98 -5.18
C ILE A 58 -2.50 5.21 -5.43
N GLY A 59 -1.83 5.78 -4.44
CA GLY A 59 -0.39 6.01 -4.48
C GLY A 59 0.24 5.93 -3.10
N CYS A 60 1.52 6.27 -3.05
CA CYS A 60 2.24 6.61 -1.83
C CYS A 60 3.15 7.81 -2.09
N ARG A 61 3.77 8.35 -1.04
CA ARG A 61 4.82 9.36 -1.19
C ARG A 61 6.17 8.69 -1.41
N ASP A 62 6.94 9.19 -2.35
CA ASP A 62 8.34 8.81 -2.50
C ASP A 62 9.23 9.49 -1.46
N ASP A 63 10.53 9.19 -1.48
CA ASP A 63 11.52 9.77 -0.55
C ASP A 63 11.64 11.30 -0.68
N ALA A 64 11.22 11.87 -1.81
CA ALA A 64 11.17 13.31 -2.05
C ALA A 64 9.83 13.93 -1.58
N GLY A 65 8.90 13.13 -1.06
CA GLY A 65 7.58 13.54 -0.62
C GLY A 65 6.58 13.74 -1.76
N ALA A 66 6.92 13.36 -2.98
CA ALA A 66 6.07 13.47 -4.16
C ALA A 66 5.15 12.26 -4.31
N PHE A 67 3.95 12.50 -4.84
CA PHE A 67 2.99 11.44 -5.12
C PHE A 67 3.51 10.50 -6.21
N ARG A 68 3.55 9.21 -5.90
CA ARG A 68 3.82 8.11 -6.81
C ARG A 68 2.62 7.17 -6.85
N ALA A 69 2.00 7.02 -8.01
CA ALA A 69 0.91 6.06 -8.20
C ALA A 69 1.41 4.62 -7.97
N LEU A 70 0.55 3.78 -7.42
CA LEU A 70 0.76 2.34 -7.33
C LEU A 70 0.07 1.66 -8.51
N ASP A 71 0.80 0.81 -9.23
CA ASP A 71 0.29 0.09 -10.39
C ASP A 71 -0.44 -1.20 -9.96
N GLU A 72 -1.33 -1.70 -10.83
CA GLU A 72 -1.96 -3.01 -10.65
C GLU A 72 -0.89 -4.11 -10.74
N GLY A 73 -0.43 -4.59 -9.59
CA GLY A 73 0.65 -5.58 -9.48
C GLY A 73 1.77 -5.16 -8.54
N ASP A 74 1.76 -3.92 -8.04
CA ASP A 74 2.64 -3.52 -6.95
C ASP A 74 2.25 -4.27 -5.67
N ASP A 75 3.17 -5.10 -5.14
CA ASP A 75 3.04 -5.79 -3.84
C ASP A 75 3.29 -4.82 -2.66
N PHE A 76 2.78 -3.60 -2.75
CA PHE A 76 2.95 -2.58 -1.73
C PHE A 76 2.03 -2.83 -0.53
N ASP A 77 2.64 -3.08 0.64
CA ASP A 77 1.94 -3.25 1.93
C ASP A 77 2.53 -2.33 3.01
N GLY A 78 2.98 -1.14 2.61
CA GLY A 78 3.43 -0.08 3.53
C GLY A 78 2.25 0.50 4.32
N PRO A 79 2.50 1.23 5.43
CA PRO A 79 1.43 1.90 6.17
C PRO A 79 0.98 3.21 5.51
N ASP A 80 1.87 3.89 4.80
CA ASP A 80 1.63 5.23 4.24
C ASP A 80 1.10 5.15 2.80
N PHE A 81 -0.17 5.50 2.63
CA PHE A 81 -0.82 5.61 1.33
C PHE A 81 -1.27 7.04 1.06
N SER A 82 -1.50 7.35 -0.21
CA SER A 82 -2.15 8.59 -0.63
C SER A 82 -3.23 8.26 -1.65
N LEU A 83 -4.42 8.86 -1.49
CA LEU A 83 -5.47 8.84 -2.50
C LEU A 83 -5.46 10.17 -3.23
N ARG A 84 -5.30 10.14 -4.55
CA ARG A 84 -5.43 11.31 -5.42
C ARG A 84 -6.73 11.26 -6.20
N LEU A 85 -7.61 12.18 -5.90
CA LEU A 85 -8.88 12.38 -6.59
C LEU A 85 -8.72 13.45 -7.67
N ARG A 86 -8.92 13.05 -8.93
CA ARG A 86 -8.87 13.93 -10.10
C ARG A 86 -10.11 13.75 -10.94
N HIS A 87 -10.96 14.77 -11.02
CA HIS A 87 -12.14 14.75 -11.88
C HIS A 87 -12.11 15.92 -12.87
N THR A 88 -12.43 15.61 -14.11
CA THR A 88 -12.46 16.56 -15.23
C THR A 88 -13.81 16.49 -15.92
N VAL A 89 -14.42 17.64 -16.23
CA VAL A 89 -15.65 17.72 -17.03
C VAL A 89 -15.31 18.46 -18.33
N GLY A 90 -15.33 17.74 -19.45
CA GLY A 90 -14.80 18.25 -20.72
C GLY A 90 -13.29 18.51 -20.63
N SER A 91 -12.85 19.73 -20.97
CA SER A 91 -11.45 20.17 -20.87
C SER A 91 -11.09 20.82 -19.52
N HIS A 92 -12.06 20.97 -18.61
CA HIS A 92 -11.85 21.64 -17.33
C HIS A 92 -11.57 20.65 -16.21
N GLN A 93 -10.46 20.84 -15.51
CA GLN A 93 -10.18 20.16 -14.25
C GLN A 93 -11.11 20.73 -13.17
N VAL A 94 -11.98 19.88 -12.64
CA VAL A 94 -12.99 20.25 -11.64
C VAL A 94 -12.40 20.13 -10.23
N PHE A 95 -11.58 19.11 -9.97
CA PHE A 95 -10.80 19.03 -8.75
C PHE A 95 -9.54 18.16 -8.90
N ASP A 96 -8.53 18.48 -8.08
CA ASP A 96 -7.29 17.72 -7.89
C ASP A 96 -6.90 17.77 -6.41
N HIS A 97 -7.26 16.72 -5.69
CA HIS A 97 -7.06 16.62 -4.25
C HIS A 97 -6.28 15.36 -3.90
N GLU A 98 -5.30 15.54 -3.05
CA GLU A 98 -4.54 14.45 -2.44
C GLU A 98 -4.95 14.32 -0.96
N ILE A 99 -5.09 13.08 -0.52
CA ILE A 99 -5.39 12.72 0.86
C ILE A 99 -4.39 11.68 1.30
N ASP A 100 -3.59 12.02 2.31
CA ASP A 100 -2.72 11.05 2.97
C ASP A 100 -3.52 10.17 3.93
N LEU A 101 -3.23 8.87 3.87
CA LEU A 101 -3.80 7.82 4.68
C LEU A 101 -2.67 7.07 5.39
N ASP A 102 -2.87 6.76 6.66
CA ASP A 102 -2.03 5.80 7.39
C ASP A 102 -2.86 4.56 7.72
N VAL A 103 -2.31 3.38 7.47
CA VAL A 103 -2.97 2.09 7.69
C VAL A 103 -2.15 1.22 8.65
N GLY A 104 -2.50 1.29 9.92
CA GLY A 104 -2.01 0.39 10.95
C GLY A 104 -2.74 -0.96 10.99
N LEU A 105 -2.16 -1.92 11.71
CA LEU A 105 -2.81 -3.20 12.01
C LEU A 105 -2.85 -3.35 13.54
N LEU A 106 -4.04 -3.56 14.10
CA LEU A 106 -4.23 -3.75 15.54
C LEU A 106 -5.33 -4.77 15.80
N LEU A 107 -5.00 -5.87 16.49
CA LEU A 107 -5.96 -6.85 17.02
C LEU A 107 -7.11 -7.22 16.06
N GLY A 108 -6.78 -7.71 14.86
CA GLY A 108 -7.78 -8.17 13.89
C GLY A 108 -8.51 -7.05 13.12
N SER A 109 -8.04 -5.80 13.25
CA SER A 109 -8.58 -4.63 12.56
C SER A 109 -7.48 -3.83 11.88
N TYR A 110 -7.81 -3.25 10.74
CA TYR A 110 -7.09 -2.13 10.17
C TYR A 110 -7.36 -0.88 11.00
N VAL A 111 -6.31 -0.10 11.24
CA VAL A 111 -6.40 1.22 11.83
C VAL A 111 -6.17 2.22 10.72
N LEU A 112 -7.25 2.73 10.14
CA LEU A 112 -7.17 3.77 9.12
C LEU A 112 -7.12 5.14 9.79
N THR A 113 -6.08 5.90 9.54
CA THR A 113 -5.98 7.30 9.95
C THR A 113 -6.04 8.19 8.72
N VAL A 114 -6.98 9.15 8.70
CA VAL A 114 -7.14 10.14 7.63
C VAL A 114 -7.06 11.52 8.24
N ARG A 115 -6.02 12.29 7.90
CA ARG A 115 -5.75 13.64 8.47
C ARG A 115 -5.93 13.68 10.01
N GLY A 116 -5.41 12.67 10.71
CA GLY A 116 -5.47 12.56 12.17
C GLY A 116 -6.77 12.00 12.74
N HIS A 117 -7.79 11.72 11.92
CA HIS A 117 -9.00 11.02 12.36
C HIS A 117 -8.86 9.52 12.17
N ARG A 118 -9.17 8.75 13.22
CA ARG A 118 -8.95 7.30 13.27
C ARG A 118 -10.25 6.52 13.07
N PHE A 119 -10.19 5.47 12.26
CA PHE A 119 -11.23 4.47 12.05
C PHE A 119 -10.66 3.08 12.27
N ASP A 120 -11.29 2.29 13.14
CA ASP A 120 -10.93 0.89 13.36
C ASP A 120 -11.87 0.03 12.50
N ILE A 121 -11.34 -0.55 11.42
CA ILE A 121 -12.09 -1.31 10.42
C ILE A 121 -11.67 -2.77 10.50
N GLY A 122 -12.61 -3.72 10.64
CA GLY A 122 -12.28 -5.15 10.68
C GLY A 122 -11.44 -5.62 9.48
N PHE A 123 -10.59 -6.63 9.66
CA PHE A 123 -9.75 -7.21 8.59
C PHE A 123 -10.51 -7.75 7.38
N MET A 124 -11.82 -7.96 7.51
CA MET A 124 -12.72 -8.16 6.40
C MET A 124 -13.59 -6.90 6.26
N PRO A 125 -13.14 -5.86 5.52
CA PRO A 125 -13.88 -4.60 5.39
C PRO A 125 -15.25 -4.78 4.73
N THR A 126 -15.42 -5.85 3.94
CA THR A 126 -16.73 -6.25 3.39
C THR A 126 -17.74 -6.63 4.47
N LEU A 127 -17.28 -7.10 5.64
CA LEU A 127 -18.12 -7.39 6.80
C LEU A 127 -18.26 -6.18 7.74
N ASP A 128 -17.35 -5.22 7.65
CA ASP A 128 -17.38 -3.95 8.39
C ASP A 128 -17.73 -2.77 7.48
N GLU A 129 -18.77 -2.97 6.67
CA GLU A 129 -19.17 -2.01 5.64
C GLU A 129 -19.60 -0.66 6.24
N ALA A 130 -20.18 -0.69 7.44
CA ALA A 130 -20.64 0.50 8.13
C ALA A 130 -19.47 1.43 8.52
N MET A 131 -18.35 0.88 9.01
CA MET A 131 -17.19 1.68 9.35
C MET A 131 -16.48 2.18 8.09
N LEU A 132 -16.34 1.32 7.08
CA LEU A 132 -15.77 1.71 5.79
C LEU A 132 -16.55 2.88 5.15
N THR A 133 -17.89 2.78 5.15
CA THR A 133 -18.78 3.85 4.64
C THR A 133 -18.67 5.13 5.47
N THR A 134 -18.44 5.00 6.78
CA THR A 134 -18.24 6.16 7.67
C THR A 134 -16.93 6.87 7.37
N ALA A 135 -15.84 6.12 7.18
CA ALA A 135 -14.56 6.66 6.73
C ALA A 135 -14.68 7.36 5.37
N THR A 136 -15.33 6.73 4.39
CA THR A 136 -15.59 7.31 3.06
C THR A 136 -16.34 8.65 3.15
N ARG A 137 -17.45 8.71 3.90
CA ARG A 137 -18.22 9.96 4.08
C ARG A 137 -17.43 11.04 4.79
N TRP A 138 -16.55 10.65 5.71
CA TRP A 138 -15.65 11.60 6.37
C TRP A 138 -14.62 12.16 5.39
N ILE A 139 -13.98 11.31 4.59
CA ILE A 139 -13.06 11.69 3.52
C ILE A 139 -13.72 12.71 2.58
N ILE A 140 -14.89 12.37 2.04
CA ILE A 140 -15.59 13.21 1.05
C ILE A 140 -15.93 14.59 1.61
N ARG A 141 -16.51 14.67 2.82
CA ARG A 141 -16.84 15.98 3.44
C ARG A 141 -15.62 16.88 3.66
N ASN A 142 -14.46 16.28 3.90
CA ASN A 142 -13.21 17.00 4.12
C ASN A 142 -12.45 17.33 2.83
N LEU A 143 -12.87 16.78 1.68
CA LEU A 143 -12.45 17.23 0.36
C LEU A 143 -13.09 18.57 0.02
N ASP A 144 -14.42 18.68 0.18
CA ASP A 144 -15.18 19.91 -0.10
C ASP A 144 -14.67 21.10 0.71
N THR A 145 -14.35 20.86 1.99
CA THR A 145 -13.81 21.91 2.88
C THR A 145 -12.44 22.39 2.41
N ALA A 146 -11.60 21.51 1.86
CA ALA A 146 -10.29 21.87 1.34
C ALA A 146 -10.36 22.59 -0.02
N ALA A 147 -11.40 22.34 -0.82
CA ALA A 147 -11.66 23.04 -2.08
C ALA A 147 -12.12 24.49 -1.86
N GLN A 148 -12.86 24.77 -0.78
CA GLN A 148 -13.36 26.11 -0.45
C GLN A 148 -12.31 27.05 0.17
N LEU A 149 -11.18 26.50 0.65
CA LEU A 149 -10.10 27.24 1.30
C LEU A 149 -8.95 27.63 0.34
N ARG A 150 -9.07 27.31 -0.95
CA ARG A 150 -8.13 27.70 -2.02
C ARG A 150 -8.76 28.78 -2.90
#